data_AF-A0AAQ4EJU7-F1
#
_entry.id   AF-A0AAQ4EJU7-F1
#
_cell.length_a   1.000
_cell.length_b   1.000
_cell.length_c   1.000
_cell.angle_alpha   90.00
_cell.angle_beta   90.00
_cell.angle_gamma   90.00
#
_symmetry.space_group_name_H-M   'P 1'
#
loop_
_entity.id
_entity.type
_entity.pdbx_description
1 polymer ?
#
loop_
_entity_poly.entity_id
_entity_poly.type
_entity_poly.pdbx_seq_one_letter_code
_entity_poly.pdbx_strand_id
1 'polypeptide(L)'
;MELSEEEGLNCRKDAQFLLRFLRVRKYNVEAALRTVKNYYKIRNTSGPIFRDFLPSKVSPATRKLMMVMQEKDVHGRRIFLFKPGSWNLDESSYVDVHRAIMLCIEHLAKDPTTQTLGMVILFDYGGFTPDKVLAINVGLIRRGFEYLQDCMPMRLKAMHHVRQSVGFDMFFTLVRPFLKTKLAERFRLFGEKYEDLHKEIPAKVLPEEYGGHAPAFDFEGFWSDLEAYDDEYRENNSYGYVRANNGDFATDAEIEKELTFL
;
A
#
# COMPACT_ATOMS: atom_id res chain seq x y z
N MET A 1 -17.72 -23.41 1.96
CA MET A 1 -18.99 -23.38 1.23
C MET A 1 -19.11 -22.07 0.44
N GLU A 2 -19.05 -20.90 1.08
CA GLU A 2 -19.33 -19.61 0.39
C GLU A 2 -18.27 -19.11 -0.62
N LEU A 3 -16.96 -19.36 -0.43
CA LEU A 3 -15.93 -18.94 -1.42
C LEU A 3 -15.87 -19.84 -2.65
N SER A 4 -16.31 -21.10 -2.52
CA SER A 4 -16.34 -22.06 -3.63
C SER A 4 -17.55 -21.89 -4.56
N GLU A 5 -18.54 -21.11 -4.11
CA GLU A 5 -19.79 -20.84 -4.85
C GLU A 5 -19.74 -19.50 -5.60
N GLU A 6 -18.71 -18.69 -5.38
CA GLU A 6 -18.53 -17.44 -6.13
C GLU A 6 -18.08 -17.75 -7.57
N GLU A 7 -18.97 -17.46 -8.53
CA GLU A 7 -18.71 -17.69 -9.94
C GLU A 7 -17.48 -16.90 -10.43
N GLY A 8 -16.60 -17.58 -11.16
CA GLY A 8 -15.40 -16.98 -11.74
C GLY A 8 -14.26 -16.71 -10.75
N LEU A 9 -14.38 -17.01 -9.45
CA LEU A 9 -13.31 -16.77 -8.47
C LEU A 9 -12.45 -18.02 -8.21
N ASN A 10 -11.18 -18.00 -8.66
CA ASN A 10 -10.16 -18.94 -8.20
C ASN A 10 -9.51 -18.43 -6.91
N CYS A 11 -10.14 -18.69 -5.76
CA CYS A 11 -9.67 -18.23 -4.44
C CYS A 11 -8.63 -19.19 -3.84
N ARG A 12 -7.58 -18.64 -3.21
CA ARG A 12 -6.62 -19.38 -2.38
C ARG A 12 -7.30 -19.81 -1.07
N LYS A 13 -7.18 -21.09 -0.70
CA LYS A 13 -7.96 -21.69 0.41
C LYS A 13 -7.15 -22.18 1.60
N ASP A 14 -5.82 -22.02 1.60
CA ASP A 14 -5.04 -22.45 2.76
C ASP A 14 -5.32 -21.58 3.99
N ALA A 15 -5.10 -22.18 5.16
CA ALA A 15 -5.39 -21.55 6.44
C ALA A 15 -4.56 -20.27 6.66
N GLN A 16 -3.30 -20.24 6.22
CA GLN A 16 -2.44 -19.07 6.45
C GLN A 16 -2.92 -17.85 5.68
N PHE A 17 -3.43 -18.02 4.46
CA PHE A 17 -4.04 -16.96 3.67
C PHE A 17 -5.37 -16.48 4.26
N LEU A 18 -6.30 -17.41 4.54
CA LEU A 18 -7.64 -17.05 5.02
C LEU A 18 -7.63 -16.44 6.43
N LEU A 19 -6.70 -16.86 7.29
CA LEU A 19 -6.56 -16.32 8.65
C LEU A 19 -6.26 -14.82 8.67
N ARG A 20 -5.63 -14.26 7.63
CA ARG A 20 -5.33 -12.82 7.54
C ARG A 20 -6.63 -12.01 7.62
N PHE A 21 -7.62 -12.43 6.84
CA PHE A 21 -8.94 -11.79 6.74
C PHE A 21 -9.78 -11.99 8.00
N LEU A 22 -9.72 -13.17 8.61
CA LEU A 22 -10.38 -13.43 9.89
C LEU A 22 -9.79 -12.57 11.00
N ARG A 23 -8.45 -12.52 11.14
CA ARG A 23 -7.76 -11.71 12.15
C ARG A 23 -8.11 -10.23 12.02
N VAL A 24 -8.03 -9.66 10.81
CA VAL A 24 -8.33 -8.24 10.62
C VAL A 24 -9.79 -7.91 10.93
N ARG A 25 -10.72 -8.84 10.68
CA ARG A 25 -12.16 -8.71 10.97
C ARG A 25 -12.61 -9.30 12.31
N LYS A 26 -11.68 -9.55 13.25
CA LYS A 26 -11.98 -10.08 14.60
C LYS A 26 -12.83 -11.36 14.56
N TYR A 27 -12.52 -12.25 13.62
CA TYR A 27 -13.20 -13.54 13.39
C TYR A 27 -14.69 -13.43 13.02
N ASN A 28 -15.17 -12.24 12.64
CA ASN A 28 -16.46 -12.14 11.96
C ASN A 28 -16.33 -12.71 10.54
N VAL A 29 -16.95 -13.87 10.31
CA VAL A 29 -16.81 -14.66 9.08
C VAL A 29 -17.38 -13.92 7.87
N GLU A 30 -18.58 -13.35 7.97
CA GLU A 30 -19.22 -12.61 6.87
C GLU A 30 -18.39 -11.39 6.44
N ALA A 31 -17.87 -10.64 7.41
CA ALA A 31 -17.00 -9.49 7.14
C ALA A 31 -15.66 -9.92 6.53
N ALA A 32 -15.11 -11.06 6.98
CA ALA A 32 -13.88 -11.62 6.41
C ALA A 32 -14.11 -12.06 4.96
N LEU A 33 -15.21 -12.77 4.68
CA LEU A 33 -15.61 -13.18 3.33
C LEU A 33 -15.70 -11.98 2.39
N ARG A 34 -16.45 -10.94 2.80
CA ARG A 34 -16.57 -9.70 2.02
C ARG A 34 -15.22 -9.05 1.75
N THR A 35 -14.31 -9.10 2.72
CA THR A 35 -12.95 -8.54 2.56
C THR A 35 -12.12 -9.34 1.56
N VAL A 36 -12.18 -10.68 1.59
CA VAL A 36 -11.52 -11.55 0.60
C VAL A 36 -12.04 -11.28 -0.81
N LYS A 37 -13.37 -11.19 -0.98
CA LYS A 37 -13.98 -10.89 -2.28
C LYS A 37 -13.53 -9.52 -2.79
N ASN A 38 -13.56 -8.49 -1.95
CA ASN A 38 -13.08 -7.15 -2.30
C ASN A 38 -11.59 -7.15 -2.67
N TYR A 39 -10.76 -7.88 -1.94
CA TYR A 39 -9.33 -8.05 -2.21
C TYR A 39 -9.06 -8.62 -3.61
N TYR A 40 -9.81 -9.64 -4.05
CA TYR A 40 -9.66 -10.17 -5.40
C TYR A 40 -10.30 -9.26 -6.46
N LYS A 41 -11.42 -8.61 -6.16
CA LYS A 41 -12.11 -7.69 -7.08
C LYS A 41 -11.21 -6.51 -7.43
N ILE A 42 -10.60 -5.86 -6.45
CA ILE A 42 -9.73 -4.70 -6.69
C ILE A 42 -8.46 -5.07 -7.47
N ARG A 43 -7.92 -6.28 -7.23
CA ARG A 43 -6.81 -6.83 -8.03
C ARG A 43 -7.19 -7.04 -9.48
N ASN A 44 -8.41 -7.50 -9.73
CA ASN A 44 -8.93 -7.70 -11.08
C ASN A 44 -9.17 -6.36 -11.80
N THR A 45 -9.76 -5.37 -11.12
CA THR A 45 -10.13 -4.08 -11.73
C THR A 45 -8.97 -3.08 -11.80
N SER A 46 -7.86 -3.32 -11.09
CA SER A 46 -6.66 -2.46 -11.11
C SER A 46 -5.52 -3.11 -11.92
N GLY A 47 -5.86 -3.65 -13.09
CA GLY A 47 -4.97 -4.43 -13.96
C GLY A 47 -3.58 -3.83 -14.19
N PRO A 48 -3.43 -2.50 -14.44
CA PRO A 48 -2.12 -1.88 -14.59
C PRO A 48 -1.20 -2.08 -13.38
N ILE A 49 -1.74 -2.05 -12.15
CA ILE A 49 -0.96 -2.24 -10.92
C ILE A 49 -0.56 -3.71 -10.74
N PHE A 50 -1.46 -4.64 -11.00
CA PHE A 50 -1.24 -6.07 -10.72
C PHE A 50 -0.73 -6.89 -11.91
N ARG A 51 -0.45 -6.25 -13.05
CA ARG A 51 0.32 -6.86 -14.14
C ARG A 51 1.79 -6.97 -13.72
N ASP A 52 2.42 -8.10 -14.03
CA ASP A 52 3.82 -8.41 -13.71
C ASP A 52 4.15 -8.11 -12.23
N PHE A 53 3.22 -8.48 -11.34
CA PHE A 53 3.27 -8.19 -9.91
C PHE A 53 4.30 -9.05 -9.19
N LEU A 54 5.58 -8.77 -9.44
CA LEU A 54 6.73 -9.49 -8.90
C LEU A 54 7.76 -8.48 -8.34
N PRO A 55 8.35 -8.74 -7.16
CA PRO A 55 9.43 -7.93 -6.61
C PRO A 55 10.59 -7.69 -7.59
N SER A 56 11.02 -8.73 -8.34
CA SER A 56 12.11 -8.62 -9.33
C SER A 56 11.83 -7.66 -10.47
N LYS A 57 10.57 -7.26 -10.69
CA LYS A 57 10.17 -6.31 -11.73
C LYS A 57 10.21 -4.85 -11.27
N VAL A 58 10.48 -4.59 -9.99
CA VAL A 58 10.58 -3.22 -9.47
C VAL A 58 11.91 -2.60 -9.90
N SER A 59 11.85 -1.48 -10.61
CA SER A 59 13.04 -0.81 -11.15
C SER A 59 13.95 -0.28 -10.03
N PRO A 60 15.27 -0.20 -10.26
CA PRO A 60 16.21 0.35 -9.26
C PRO A 60 15.84 1.75 -8.77
N ALA A 61 15.28 2.59 -9.65
CA ALA A 61 14.78 3.92 -9.27
C ALA A 61 13.62 3.85 -8.28
N THR A 62 12.65 2.97 -8.54
CA THR A 62 11.47 2.77 -7.68
C THR A 62 11.85 2.17 -6.32
N ARG A 63 12.85 1.28 -6.28
CA ARG A 63 13.32 0.63 -5.04
C ARG A 63 13.76 1.63 -3.98
N LYS A 64 14.42 2.71 -4.40
CA LYS A 64 14.93 3.78 -3.51
C LYS A 64 13.83 4.61 -2.84
N LEU A 65 12.57 4.41 -3.23
CA LEU A 65 11.46 5.19 -2.70
C LEU A 65 10.85 4.57 -1.45
N MET A 66 11.00 3.26 -1.23
CA MET A 66 10.24 2.59 -0.18
C MET A 66 10.88 1.31 0.31
N MET A 67 10.62 0.97 1.57
CA MET A 67 11.01 -0.30 2.17
C MET A 67 10.12 -0.62 3.37
N VAL A 68 10.08 -1.90 3.74
CA VAL A 68 9.56 -2.30 5.05
C VAL A 68 10.73 -2.37 6.02
N MET A 69 10.66 -1.59 7.10
CA MET A 69 11.71 -1.58 8.11
C MET A 69 11.71 -2.89 8.92
N GLN A 70 12.89 -3.35 9.29
CA GLN A 70 13.07 -4.48 10.22
C GLN A 70 12.64 -4.08 11.63
N GLU A 71 13.00 -2.86 12.01
CA GLU A 71 12.65 -2.25 13.29
C GLU A 71 11.16 -1.94 13.41
N LYS A 72 10.72 -1.79 14.66
CA LYS A 72 9.31 -1.58 15.02
C LYS A 72 9.12 -0.23 15.71
N ASP A 73 7.91 0.26 15.68
CA ASP A 73 7.53 1.47 16.41
C ASP A 73 7.36 1.20 17.91
N VAL A 74 6.99 2.23 18.70
CA VAL A 74 6.84 2.11 20.16
C VAL A 74 5.78 1.10 20.61
N HIS A 75 4.89 0.67 19.69
CA HIS A 75 3.84 -0.31 19.94
C HIS A 75 4.15 -1.69 19.35
N GLY A 76 5.38 -1.91 18.87
CA GLY A 76 5.79 -3.18 18.25
C GLY A 76 5.19 -3.41 16.86
N ARG A 77 4.69 -2.37 16.19
CA ARG A 77 4.11 -2.44 14.84
C ARG A 77 5.20 -2.30 13.80
N ARG A 78 5.06 -2.99 12.66
CA ARG A 78 5.96 -2.82 11.51
C ARG A 78 5.78 -1.43 10.89
N ILE A 79 6.90 -0.85 10.45
CA ILE A 79 6.93 0.47 9.81
C ILE A 79 7.15 0.27 8.31
N PHE A 80 6.23 0.80 7.50
CA PHE A 80 6.42 0.94 6.06
C PHE A 80 6.91 2.35 5.75
N LEU A 81 8.12 2.48 5.22
CA LEU A 81 8.67 3.76 4.78
C LEU A 81 8.33 3.98 3.31
N PHE A 82 7.83 5.18 2.98
CA PHE A 82 7.69 5.64 1.61
C PHE A 82 8.12 7.12 1.48
N LYS A 83 8.97 7.40 0.50
CA LYS A 83 9.56 8.71 0.21
C LYS A 83 9.01 9.27 -1.10
N PRO A 84 7.73 9.71 -1.17
CA PRO A 84 7.17 10.30 -2.38
C PRO A 84 7.94 11.53 -2.86
N GLY A 85 8.60 12.26 -1.96
CA GLY A 85 9.43 13.40 -2.35
C GLY A 85 10.68 13.02 -3.15
N SER A 86 11.17 11.80 -3.02
CA SER A 86 12.32 11.28 -3.78
C SER A 86 11.93 10.69 -5.15
N TRP A 87 10.64 10.67 -5.50
CA TRP A 87 10.19 10.14 -6.78
C TRP A 87 10.69 11.01 -7.94
N ASN A 88 11.44 10.40 -8.86
CA ASN A 88 11.85 11.00 -10.13
C ASN A 88 10.87 10.55 -11.24
N LEU A 89 10.20 11.52 -11.85
CA LEU A 89 9.18 11.31 -12.89
C LEU A 89 9.77 10.73 -14.18
N ASP A 90 11.05 10.97 -14.47
CA ASP A 90 11.73 10.49 -15.67
C ASP A 90 12.22 9.04 -15.54
N GLU A 91 12.36 8.53 -14.31
CA GLU A 91 12.94 7.21 -14.02
C GLU A 91 11.90 6.15 -13.67
N SER A 92 10.69 6.55 -13.26
CA SER A 92 9.64 5.61 -12.85
C SER A 92 8.25 6.22 -13.00
N SER A 93 7.31 5.43 -13.52
CA SER A 93 5.92 5.86 -13.66
C SER A 93 5.17 5.78 -12.32
N TYR A 94 4.06 6.52 -12.19
CA TYR A 94 3.17 6.38 -11.03
C TYR A 94 2.66 4.94 -10.86
N VAL A 95 2.43 4.24 -11.97
CA VAL A 95 2.00 2.83 -11.97
C VAL A 95 3.05 1.94 -11.32
N ASP A 96 4.34 2.16 -11.62
CA ASP A 96 5.45 1.38 -11.04
C ASP A 96 5.61 1.65 -9.54
N VAL A 97 5.52 2.93 -9.14
CA VAL A 97 5.54 3.32 -7.72
C VAL A 97 4.37 2.68 -6.97
N HIS A 98 3.16 2.74 -7.51
CA HIS A 98 2.00 2.16 -6.85
C HIS A 98 2.06 0.62 -6.81
N ARG A 99 2.58 -0.04 -7.87
CA ARG A 99 2.85 -1.47 -7.85
C ARG A 99 3.83 -1.86 -6.74
N ALA A 100 4.93 -1.11 -6.58
CA ALA A 100 5.91 -1.35 -5.52
C ALA A 100 5.32 -1.16 -4.11
N ILE A 101 4.44 -0.16 -3.92
CA ILE A 101 3.70 0.03 -2.67
C ILE A 101 2.86 -1.20 -2.36
N MET A 102 2.12 -1.69 -3.35
CA MET A 102 1.29 -2.88 -3.20
C MET A 102 2.12 -4.13 -2.89
N LEU A 103 3.30 -4.32 -3.48
CA LEU A 103 4.21 -5.42 -3.16
C LEU A 103 4.66 -5.39 -1.69
N CYS A 104 5.01 -4.21 -1.17
CA CYS A 104 5.39 -4.02 0.24
C CYS A 104 4.23 -4.32 1.19
N ILE A 105 3.02 -3.88 0.84
CA ILE A 105 1.79 -4.15 1.60
C ILE A 105 1.50 -5.66 1.63
N GLU A 106 1.62 -6.37 0.51
CA GLU A 106 1.45 -7.83 0.46
C GLU A 106 2.51 -8.55 1.31
N HIS A 107 3.76 -8.10 1.26
CA HIS A 107 4.82 -8.63 2.12
C HIS A 107 4.47 -8.49 3.61
N LEU A 108 4.06 -7.29 4.02
CA LEU A 108 3.63 -7.00 5.38
C LEU A 108 2.43 -7.84 5.83
N ALA A 109 1.49 -8.09 4.92
CA ALA A 109 0.29 -8.88 5.21
C ALA A 109 0.58 -10.35 5.54
N LYS A 110 1.77 -10.87 5.20
CA LYS A 110 2.18 -12.25 5.53
C LYS A 110 2.48 -12.43 7.01
N ASP A 111 2.95 -11.39 7.70
CA ASP A 111 3.34 -11.45 9.11
C ASP A 111 2.11 -11.47 10.03
N PRO A 112 1.89 -12.55 10.82
CA PRO A 112 0.81 -12.63 11.80
C PRO A 112 0.81 -11.49 12.83
N THR A 113 1.99 -10.94 13.14
CA THR A 113 2.14 -9.80 14.04
C THR A 113 1.51 -8.57 13.41
N THR A 114 1.78 -8.30 12.13
CA THR A 114 1.18 -7.17 11.39
C THR A 114 -0.33 -7.34 11.23
N GLN A 115 -0.83 -8.57 11.05
CA GLN A 115 -2.27 -8.83 10.97
C GLN A 115 -3.00 -8.50 12.29
N THR A 116 -2.34 -8.69 13.43
CA THR A 116 -2.93 -8.50 14.77
C THR A 116 -2.64 -7.12 15.36
N LEU A 117 -1.38 -6.73 15.50
CA LEU A 117 -0.97 -5.41 16.02
C LEU A 117 -1.20 -4.28 15.02
N GLY A 118 -1.10 -4.59 13.72
CA GLY A 118 -1.14 -3.61 12.65
C GLY A 118 0.22 -3.10 12.23
N MET A 119 0.20 -2.14 11.31
CA MET A 119 1.36 -1.43 10.77
C MET A 119 1.15 0.09 10.87
N VAL A 120 2.24 0.83 10.73
CA VAL A 120 2.24 2.27 10.45
C VAL A 120 2.97 2.56 9.14
N ILE A 121 2.63 3.68 8.52
CA ILE A 121 3.37 4.20 7.36
C ILE A 121 4.10 5.47 7.79
N LEU A 122 5.38 5.57 7.46
CA LEU A 122 6.15 6.81 7.50
C LEU A 122 6.27 7.35 6.08
N PHE A 123 5.61 8.47 5.81
CA PHE A 123 5.69 9.19 4.55
C PHE A 123 6.64 10.36 4.68
N ASP A 124 7.55 10.47 3.72
CA ASP A 124 8.52 11.54 3.65
C ASP A 124 8.33 12.37 2.37
N TYR A 125 7.85 13.60 2.58
CA TYR A 125 7.52 14.53 1.50
C TYR A 125 8.65 15.50 1.16
N GLY A 126 9.86 15.29 1.69
CA GLY A 126 11.02 16.10 1.32
C GLY A 126 11.29 16.04 -0.19
N GLY A 127 11.06 17.14 -0.91
CA GLY A 127 11.14 17.20 -2.37
C GLY A 127 9.85 16.84 -3.11
N PHE A 128 8.71 16.69 -2.43
CA PHE A 128 7.43 16.44 -3.06
C PHE A 128 6.81 17.75 -3.56
N THR A 129 6.78 17.92 -4.88
CA THR A 129 6.47 19.17 -5.57
C THR A 129 5.15 19.05 -6.35
N PRO A 130 4.50 20.17 -6.71
CA PRO A 130 3.24 20.16 -7.47
C PRO A 130 3.26 19.36 -8.78
N ASP A 131 4.37 19.36 -9.53
CA ASP A 131 4.54 18.55 -10.74
C ASP A 131 4.39 17.05 -10.46
N LYS A 132 4.90 16.56 -9.32
CA LYS A 132 4.70 15.18 -8.90
C LYS A 132 3.25 14.88 -8.54
N VAL A 133 2.52 15.86 -7.99
CA VAL A 133 1.07 15.72 -7.73
C VAL A 133 0.31 15.58 -9.05
N LEU A 134 0.65 16.40 -10.05
CA LEU A 134 0.03 16.36 -11.38
C LEU A 134 0.33 15.05 -12.14
N ALA A 135 1.47 14.41 -11.85
CA ALA A 135 1.82 13.10 -12.41
C ALA A 135 1.08 11.92 -11.76
N ILE A 136 0.33 12.12 -10.66
CA ILE A 136 -0.44 11.06 -10.01
C ILE A 136 -1.65 10.70 -10.85
N ASN A 137 -1.85 9.40 -11.09
CA ASN A 137 -3.10 8.91 -11.65
C ASN A 137 -4.20 8.90 -10.58
N VAL A 138 -5.17 9.81 -10.70
CA VAL A 138 -6.26 10.01 -9.73
C VAL A 138 -7.17 8.77 -9.59
N GLY A 139 -7.44 8.08 -10.69
CA GLY A 139 -8.23 6.84 -10.67
C GLY A 139 -7.53 5.74 -9.86
N LEU A 140 -6.23 5.56 -10.10
CA LEU A 140 -5.43 4.58 -9.38
C LEU A 140 -5.22 4.95 -7.90
N ILE A 141 -4.95 6.21 -7.54
CA ILE A 141 -4.83 6.58 -6.12
C ILE A 141 -6.15 6.37 -5.37
N ARG A 142 -7.30 6.64 -6.00
CA ARG A 142 -8.63 6.33 -5.44
C ARG A 142 -8.76 4.83 -5.15
N ARG A 143 -8.35 3.97 -6.09
CA ARG A 143 -8.30 2.51 -5.86
C ARG A 143 -7.33 2.14 -4.73
N GLY A 144 -6.17 2.79 -4.64
CA GLY A 144 -5.24 2.59 -3.53
C GLY A 144 -5.88 2.87 -2.17
N PHE A 145 -6.65 3.96 -2.04
CA PHE A 145 -7.41 4.25 -0.83
C PHE A 145 -8.56 3.28 -0.59
N GLU A 146 -9.27 2.83 -1.63
CA GLU A 146 -10.27 1.76 -1.51
C GLU A 146 -9.61 0.48 -0.94
N TYR A 147 -8.44 0.10 -1.43
CA TYR A 147 -7.68 -1.05 -0.94
C TYR A 147 -7.37 -0.92 0.56
N LEU A 148 -6.76 0.21 0.98
CA LEU A 148 -6.36 0.44 2.36
C LEU A 148 -7.54 0.41 3.35
N GLN A 149 -8.73 0.78 2.87
CA GLN A 149 -9.93 0.92 3.72
C GLN A 149 -10.74 -0.38 3.79
N ASP A 150 -10.91 -1.07 2.67
CA ASP A 150 -11.91 -2.13 2.55
C ASP A 150 -11.36 -3.49 2.15
N CYS A 151 -10.15 -3.56 1.59
CA CYS A 151 -9.58 -4.78 1.02
C CYS A 151 -8.40 -5.33 1.84
N MET A 152 -7.63 -4.44 2.46
CA MET A 152 -6.35 -4.80 3.08
C MET A 152 -6.52 -5.84 4.20
N PRO A 153 -5.81 -6.98 4.15
CA PRO A 153 -5.94 -8.08 5.12
C PRO A 153 -5.14 -7.86 6.42
N MET A 154 -4.87 -6.60 6.76
CA MET A 154 -4.14 -6.19 7.96
C MET A 154 -4.62 -4.81 8.43
N ARG A 155 -4.13 -4.35 9.59
CA ARG A 155 -4.59 -3.11 10.22
C ARG A 155 -3.59 -1.98 9.99
N LEU A 156 -3.97 -0.97 9.23
CA LEU A 156 -3.26 0.31 9.26
C LEU A 156 -3.61 1.02 10.57
N LYS A 157 -2.61 1.49 11.32
CA LYS A 157 -2.82 2.17 12.61
C LYS A 157 -2.61 3.67 12.51
N ALA A 158 -1.56 4.11 11.85
CA ALA A 158 -1.25 5.52 11.64
C ALA A 158 -0.49 5.70 10.32
N MET A 159 -0.59 6.89 9.76
CA MET A 159 0.23 7.40 8.66
C MET A 159 0.91 8.66 9.18
N HIS A 160 2.20 8.56 9.43
CA HIS A 160 3.04 9.65 9.91
C HIS A 160 3.64 10.35 8.69
N HIS A 161 3.35 11.63 8.54
CA HIS A 161 3.82 12.44 7.42
C HIS A 161 4.87 13.42 7.98
N VAL A 162 6.04 13.48 7.35
CA VAL A 162 7.11 14.43 7.67
C VAL A 162 7.49 15.24 6.44
N ARG A 163 8.09 16.41 6.68
CA ARG A 163 8.60 17.31 5.64
C ARG A 163 7.54 17.66 4.58
N GLN A 164 6.30 17.86 5.02
CA GLN A 164 5.20 18.31 4.15
C GLN A 164 5.52 19.70 3.56
N SER A 165 5.13 19.90 2.31
CA SER A 165 5.27 21.14 1.56
C SER A 165 3.96 21.50 0.87
N VAL A 166 3.94 22.56 0.05
CA VAL A 166 2.78 22.90 -0.81
C VAL A 166 2.32 21.73 -1.69
N GLY A 167 3.25 20.89 -2.14
CA GLY A 167 2.89 19.68 -2.90
C GLY A 167 2.03 18.70 -2.08
N PHE A 168 2.31 18.57 -0.77
CA PHE A 168 1.46 17.77 0.12
C PHE A 168 0.06 18.38 0.27
N ASP A 169 -0.05 19.69 0.44
CA ASP A 169 -1.36 20.35 0.61
C ASP A 169 -2.24 20.17 -0.64
N MET A 170 -1.64 20.29 -1.84
CA MET A 170 -2.31 19.99 -3.10
C MET A 170 -2.74 18.52 -3.19
N PHE A 171 -1.85 17.59 -2.87
CA PHE A 171 -2.16 16.16 -2.85
C PHE A 171 -3.28 15.84 -1.85
N PHE A 172 -3.22 16.37 -0.63
CA PHE A 172 -4.22 16.11 0.39
C PHE A 172 -5.59 16.64 -0.02
N THR A 173 -5.62 17.84 -0.61
CA THR A 173 -6.85 18.42 -1.17
C THR A 173 -7.45 17.52 -2.26
N LEU A 174 -6.61 17.01 -3.16
CA LEU A 174 -7.01 16.10 -4.23
C LEU A 174 -7.62 14.79 -3.70
N VAL A 175 -7.03 14.19 -2.67
CA VAL A 175 -7.41 12.83 -2.21
C VAL A 175 -8.42 12.81 -1.08
N ARG A 176 -8.59 13.91 -0.34
CA ARG A 176 -9.52 14.02 0.80
C ARG A 176 -10.93 13.50 0.51
N PRO A 177 -11.54 13.73 -0.68
CA PRO A 177 -12.86 13.18 -0.99
C PRO A 177 -12.94 11.64 -0.99
N PHE A 178 -11.80 10.95 -1.15
CA PHE A 178 -11.74 9.48 -1.19
C PHE A 178 -11.50 8.84 0.20
N LEU A 179 -11.24 9.67 1.22
CA LEU A 179 -10.93 9.22 2.57
C LEU A 179 -12.20 9.09 3.42
N LYS A 180 -12.49 7.88 3.90
CA LYS A 180 -13.46 7.68 4.98
C LYS A 180 -12.90 8.29 6.26
N THR A 181 -13.78 8.75 7.15
CA THR A 181 -13.43 9.39 8.44
C THR A 181 -12.33 8.64 9.18
N LYS A 182 -12.49 7.31 9.31
CA LYS A 182 -11.53 6.44 10.01
C LYS A 182 -10.13 6.45 9.40
N LEU A 183 -9.98 6.60 8.09
CA LEU A 183 -8.67 6.69 7.45
C LEU A 183 -8.12 8.10 7.57
N ALA A 184 -8.95 9.13 7.39
CA ALA A 184 -8.55 10.53 7.57
C ALA A 184 -7.99 10.79 8.98
N GLU A 185 -8.61 10.21 10.03
CA GLU A 185 -8.13 10.26 11.42
C GLU A 185 -6.76 9.59 11.65
N ARG A 186 -6.24 8.83 10.69
CA ARG A 186 -4.92 8.20 10.77
C ARG A 186 -3.78 9.08 10.25
N PHE A 187 -4.09 10.18 9.56
CA PHE A 187 -3.09 11.14 9.12
C PHE A 187 -2.53 11.87 10.35
N ARG A 188 -1.21 11.79 10.55
CA ARG A 188 -0.47 12.47 11.61
C ARG A 188 0.60 13.33 10.96
N LEU A 189 0.44 14.65 11.03
CA LEU A 189 1.35 15.59 10.39
C LEU A 189 2.37 16.11 11.40
N PHE A 190 3.65 15.88 11.13
CA PHE A 190 4.74 16.31 12.02
C PHE A 190 5.53 17.51 11.49
N GLY A 191 5.48 17.81 10.18
CA GLY A 191 6.39 18.79 9.59
C GLY A 191 7.84 18.33 9.77
N GLU A 192 8.65 19.20 10.35
CA GLU A 192 10.03 18.92 10.76
C GLU A 192 10.17 18.72 12.28
N LYS A 193 9.05 18.57 13.02
CA LYS A 193 9.06 18.35 14.47
C LYS A 193 9.34 16.87 14.80
N TYR A 194 10.59 16.46 14.63
CA TYR A 194 10.97 15.06 14.83
C TYR A 194 10.83 14.58 16.28
N GLU A 195 10.91 15.48 17.27
CA GLU A 195 10.65 15.12 18.68
C GLU A 195 9.24 14.53 18.90
N ASP A 196 8.23 15.05 18.19
CA ASP A 196 6.87 14.51 18.25
C ASP A 196 6.76 13.20 17.46
N LEU A 197 7.47 13.07 16.34
CA LEU A 197 7.57 11.80 15.62
C LEU A 197 8.19 10.72 16.50
N HIS A 198 9.21 11.07 17.29
CA HIS A 198 9.95 10.13 18.13
C HIS A 198 9.14 9.55 19.29
N LYS A 199 8.00 10.18 19.63
CA LYS A 199 7.01 9.63 20.56
C LYS A 199 6.26 8.43 19.96
N GLU A 200 6.20 8.34 18.63
CA GLU A 200 5.51 7.27 17.89
C GLU A 200 6.51 6.27 17.27
N ILE A 201 7.59 6.75 16.64
CA ILE A 201 8.64 5.95 16.02
C ILE A 201 9.99 6.30 16.67
N PRO A 202 10.62 5.41 17.45
CA PRO A 202 11.82 5.75 18.22
C PRO A 202 12.97 6.33 17.39
N ALA A 203 13.63 7.38 17.89
CA ALA A 203 14.80 7.98 17.23
C ALA A 203 15.91 6.95 16.91
N LYS A 204 16.10 5.94 17.76
CA LYS A 204 17.10 4.87 17.55
C LYS A 204 16.84 3.98 16.34
N VAL A 205 15.65 4.00 15.76
CA VAL A 205 15.29 3.19 14.58
C VAL A 205 15.25 4.00 13.29
N LEU A 206 15.48 5.32 13.36
CA LEU A 206 15.50 6.22 12.21
C LEU A 206 16.90 6.78 11.97
N PRO A 207 17.28 7.08 10.72
CA PRO A 207 18.51 7.80 10.40
C PRO A 207 18.56 9.24 10.91
N GLU A 208 19.75 9.84 10.83
CA GLU A 208 20.00 11.24 11.24
C GLU A 208 19.10 12.26 10.51
N GLU A 209 18.73 12.00 9.25
CA GLU A 209 17.85 12.90 8.48
C GLU A 209 16.43 13.04 9.07
N TYR A 210 16.04 12.17 10.01
CA TYR A 210 14.80 12.25 10.79
C TYR A 210 15.07 12.48 12.29
N GLY A 211 16.23 13.05 12.64
CA GLY A 211 16.66 13.30 14.01
C GLY A 211 17.00 12.03 14.80
N GLY A 212 17.27 10.92 14.12
CA GLY A 212 17.61 9.64 14.72
C GLY A 212 19.10 9.34 14.73
N HIS A 213 19.45 8.09 15.07
CA HIS A 213 20.84 7.62 15.18
C HIS A 213 21.06 6.24 14.54
N ALA A 214 20.08 5.73 13.79
CA ALA A 214 20.21 4.47 13.08
C ALA A 214 21.09 4.64 11.82
N PRO A 215 21.64 3.54 11.27
CA PRO A 215 22.26 3.57 9.95
C PRO A 215 21.30 4.06 8.86
N ALA A 216 21.85 4.49 7.74
CA ALA A 216 21.09 4.81 6.55
C ALA A 216 20.22 3.63 6.10
N PHE A 217 19.09 3.93 5.46
CA PHE A 217 18.17 2.92 4.96
C PHE A 217 18.81 2.05 3.86
N ASP A 218 18.80 0.73 4.08
CA ASP A 218 19.22 -0.24 3.08
C ASP A 218 18.04 -0.68 2.21
N PHE A 219 17.71 0.16 1.23
CA PHE A 219 16.65 -0.14 0.26
C PHE A 219 16.99 -1.38 -0.58
N GLU A 220 18.25 -1.49 -1.04
CA GLU A 220 18.63 -2.57 -1.95
C GLU A 220 18.63 -3.92 -1.25
N GLY A 221 19.13 -3.99 -0.01
CA GLY A 221 19.03 -5.19 0.81
C GLY A 221 17.58 -5.63 1.01
N PHE A 222 16.68 -4.70 1.37
CA PHE A 222 15.25 -5.02 1.50
C PHE A 222 14.64 -5.58 0.21
N TRP A 223 14.90 -4.94 -0.94
CA TRP A 223 14.34 -5.39 -2.21
C TRP A 223 14.95 -6.70 -2.68
N SER A 224 16.25 -6.92 -2.48
CA SER A 224 16.94 -8.20 -2.75
C SER A 224 16.35 -9.33 -1.91
N ASP A 225 16.09 -9.09 -0.62
CA ASP A 225 15.41 -10.06 0.25
C ASP A 225 13.98 -10.35 -0.24
N LEU A 226 13.29 -9.33 -0.74
CA LEU A 226 11.92 -9.48 -1.23
C LEU A 226 11.86 -10.26 -2.56
N GLU A 227 12.86 -10.11 -3.43
CA GLU A 227 13.03 -10.90 -4.66
C GLU A 227 13.15 -12.39 -4.41
N ALA A 228 13.70 -12.80 -3.26
CA ALA A 228 13.77 -14.21 -2.90
C ALA A 228 12.37 -14.86 -2.77
N TYR A 229 11.30 -14.06 -2.71
CA TYR A 229 9.91 -14.52 -2.69
C TYR A 229 9.21 -14.49 -4.06
N ASP A 230 9.91 -14.21 -5.16
CA ASP A 230 9.32 -14.07 -6.51
C ASP A 230 8.44 -15.27 -6.91
N ASP A 231 8.87 -16.49 -6.61
CA ASP A 231 8.10 -17.71 -6.90
C ASP A 231 6.78 -17.76 -6.15
N GLU A 232 6.77 -17.32 -4.88
CA GLU A 232 5.54 -17.22 -4.10
C GLU A 232 4.62 -16.12 -4.64
N TYR A 233 5.17 -14.98 -5.07
CA TYR A 233 4.36 -13.95 -5.75
C TYR A 233 3.77 -14.47 -7.06
N ARG A 234 4.51 -15.26 -7.83
CA ARG A 234 4.01 -15.88 -9.07
C ARG A 234 2.88 -16.86 -8.79
N GLU A 235 3.02 -17.71 -7.77
CA GLU A 235 1.95 -18.59 -7.30
C GLU A 235 0.73 -17.76 -6.86
N ASN A 236 0.93 -16.74 -6.02
CA ASN A 236 -0.14 -15.86 -5.55
C ASN A 236 -0.90 -15.17 -6.68
N ASN A 237 -0.21 -14.78 -7.75
CA ASN A 237 -0.80 -14.12 -8.92
C ASN A 237 -1.67 -15.06 -9.78
N SER A 238 -1.61 -16.38 -9.56
CA SER A 238 -2.50 -17.36 -10.22
C SER A 238 -3.91 -17.40 -9.62
N TYR A 239 -4.10 -16.82 -8.43
CA TYR A 239 -5.39 -16.71 -7.76
C TYR A 239 -6.08 -15.38 -8.05
N GLY A 240 -7.41 -15.41 -8.15
CA GLY A 240 -8.25 -14.25 -8.41
C GLY A 240 -9.43 -14.57 -9.30
N TYR A 241 -10.14 -13.53 -9.73
CA TYR A 241 -11.20 -13.69 -10.71
C TYR A 241 -10.60 -14.07 -12.07
N VAL A 242 -11.19 -15.08 -12.72
CA VAL A 242 -10.86 -15.46 -14.09
C VAL A 242 -11.14 -14.24 -14.97
N ARG A 243 -10.08 -13.73 -15.60
CA ARG A 243 -10.22 -12.65 -16.58
C ARG A 243 -11.03 -13.22 -17.74
N ALA A 244 -12.21 -12.67 -18.01
CA ALA A 244 -12.92 -13.00 -19.24
C ALA A 244 -11.99 -12.66 -20.41
N ASN A 245 -11.91 -13.54 -21.42
CA ASN A 245 -11.04 -13.38 -22.60
C ASN A 245 -11.33 -12.13 -23.45
N ASN A 246 -12.35 -11.36 -23.09
CA ASN A 246 -12.54 -10.01 -23.62
C ASN A 246 -11.72 -9.08 -22.73
N GLY A 247 -10.51 -8.76 -23.18
CA GLY A 247 -9.54 -7.87 -22.53
C GLY A 247 -9.99 -6.41 -22.42
N ASP A 248 -11.26 -6.18 -22.12
CA ASP A 248 -11.76 -4.90 -21.70
C ASP A 248 -11.25 -4.70 -20.27
N PHE A 249 -10.17 -3.93 -20.18
CA PHE A 249 -10.12 -2.93 -19.14
C PHE A 249 -11.51 -2.31 -19.07
N ALA A 250 -12.02 -2.00 -17.88
CA ALA A 250 -12.92 -0.87 -17.81
C ALA A 250 -12.17 0.27 -18.48
N THR A 251 -12.45 0.50 -19.77
CA THR A 251 -11.85 1.56 -20.55
C THR A 251 -12.21 2.83 -19.81
N ASP A 252 -11.40 3.87 -19.93
CA ASP A 252 -11.65 5.13 -19.22
C ASP A 252 -13.11 5.64 -19.39
N ALA A 253 -13.82 5.19 -20.44
CA ALA A 253 -15.25 5.37 -20.68
C ALA A 253 -16.23 4.77 -19.62
N GLU A 254 -15.91 3.66 -18.95
CA GLU A 254 -16.76 3.10 -17.87
C GLU A 254 -16.54 3.85 -16.54
N ILE A 255 -15.35 4.42 -16.35
CA ILE A 255 -15.03 5.30 -15.22
C ILE A 255 -15.66 6.70 -15.44
N GLU A 256 -15.68 7.19 -16.67
CA GLU A 256 -16.36 8.45 -17.03
C GLU A 256 -17.89 8.39 -16.88
N LYS A 257 -18.51 7.24 -17.15
CA LYS A 257 -19.97 7.08 -16.97
C LYS A 257 -20.45 7.13 -15.52
N GLU A 258 -19.62 6.73 -14.55
CA GLU A 258 -19.94 6.90 -13.11
C GLU A 258 -19.70 8.34 -12.62
N LEU A 259 -19.02 9.19 -13.39
CA LEU A 259 -18.71 10.58 -13.03
C LEU A 259 -19.68 11.60 -13.63
N THR A 260 -20.67 11.19 -14.43
CA THR A 260 -21.67 12.10 -15.02
C THR A 260 -22.92 12.31 -14.17
N PHE A 261 -22.97 11.78 -12.94
CA PHE A 261 -24.09 11.95 -11.99
C PHE A 261 -23.72 12.61 -10.66
N LEU A 262 -22.62 13.38 -10.62
CA LEU A 262 -22.33 14.39 -9.60
C LEU A 262 -21.86 15.68 -10.29
#